data_AF-A0AAU7D6B2-F1
#
_entry.id   AF-A0AAU7D6B2-F1
#
_cell.length_a   1.000
_cell.length_b   1.000
_cell.length_c   1.000
_cell.angle_alpha   90.00
_cell.angle_beta   90.00
_cell.angle_gamma   90.00
#
_symmetry.space_group_name_H-M   'P 1'
#
loop_
_entity.id
_entity.type
_entity.pdbx_description
1 polymer ?
#
loop_
_entity_poly.entity_id
_entity_poly.type
_entity_poly.pdbx_seq_one_letter_code
_entity_poly.pdbx_strand_id
1 'polypeptide(L)'
;MKVLVSLLTVGLLASPAFAATKSFQNVPVVDQNCASKVADNPDAHTRDCALKCEKSGFGIVTEDKQFLKFDAAGNAKIVKELKKSKETDHLRVDVKGDVDGDTLKVSSIKLL
;
A
#
# COMPACT_ATOMS: atom_id res chain seq x y z
N MET A 1 -12.87 -47.94 -43.09
CA MET A 1 -13.50 -46.66 -42.70
C MET A 1 -12.50 -45.91 -41.81
N LYS A 2 -11.94 -44.82 -42.34
CA LYS A 2 -10.98 -43.94 -41.64
C LYS A 2 -11.79 -42.95 -40.78
N VAL A 3 -11.51 -42.87 -39.48
CA VAL A 3 -11.84 -41.70 -38.63
C VAL A 3 -10.65 -41.52 -37.69
N LEU A 4 -9.61 -40.82 -38.17
CA LEU A 4 -9.33 -39.41 -37.89
C LEU A 4 -9.09 -39.14 -36.41
N VAL A 5 -7.80 -39.21 -36.07
CA VAL A 5 -7.13 -38.57 -34.95
C VAL A 5 -7.54 -37.09 -34.89
N SER A 6 -8.05 -36.65 -33.74
CA SER A 6 -8.07 -35.22 -33.40
C SER A 6 -7.40 -35.02 -32.05
N LEU A 7 -6.13 -34.65 -32.14
CA LEU A 7 -5.38 -33.97 -31.09
C LEU A 7 -6.15 -32.69 -30.72
N LEU A 8 -6.86 -32.68 -29.59
CA LEU A 8 -7.25 -31.43 -28.94
C LEU A 8 -6.03 -30.91 -28.18
N THR A 9 -5.25 -30.05 -28.84
CA THR A 9 -4.24 -29.21 -28.20
C THR A 9 -4.93 -28.26 -27.22
N VAL A 10 -4.87 -28.59 -25.92
CA VAL A 10 -5.21 -27.64 -24.85
C VAL A 10 -4.07 -26.62 -24.78
N GLY A 11 -4.23 -25.52 -25.51
CA GLY A 11 -3.38 -24.35 -25.39
C GLY A 11 -3.58 -23.72 -24.02
N LEU A 12 -2.68 -24.03 -23.08
CA LEU A 12 -2.59 -23.35 -21.79
C LEU A 12 -2.08 -21.93 -22.06
N LEU A 13 -3.02 -20.99 -22.25
CA LEU A 13 -2.71 -19.56 -22.27
C LEU A 13 -2.13 -19.19 -20.90
N ALA A 14 -0.81 -19.08 -20.81
CA ALA A 14 -0.12 -18.47 -19.70
C ALA A 14 -0.44 -16.97 -19.70
N SER A 15 -1.56 -16.58 -19.10
CA SER A 15 -1.83 -15.18 -18.82
C SER A 15 -0.77 -14.67 -17.85
N PRO A 16 -0.07 -13.56 -18.14
CA PRO A 16 0.78 -12.93 -17.14
C PRO A 16 -0.10 -12.58 -15.94
N ALA A 17 0.30 -13.08 -14.76
CA ALA A 17 -0.34 -12.73 -13.50
C ALA A 17 -0.07 -11.24 -13.23
N PHE A 18 -0.92 -10.38 -13.78
CA PHE A 18 -0.98 -9.00 -13.34
C PHE A 18 -1.38 -9.03 -11.87
N ALA A 19 -0.46 -8.63 -10.99
CA ALA A 19 -0.78 -8.43 -9.59
C ALA A 19 -2.00 -7.50 -9.53
N ALA A 20 -3.07 -7.95 -8.88
CA ALA A 20 -4.28 -7.17 -8.79
C ALA A 20 -4.01 -5.93 -7.94
N THR A 21 -4.18 -4.74 -8.52
CA THR A 21 -4.16 -3.48 -7.78
C THR A 21 -5.18 -3.54 -6.65
N LYS A 22 -4.69 -3.36 -5.43
CA LYS A 22 -5.50 -3.28 -4.22
C LYS A 22 -5.86 -1.83 -3.91
N SER A 23 -6.98 -1.65 -3.23
CA SER A 23 -7.44 -0.37 -2.72
C SER A 23 -7.62 -0.50 -1.21
N PHE A 24 -7.05 0.44 -0.47
CA PHE A 24 -7.23 0.58 0.97
C PHE A 24 -7.85 1.95 1.20
N GLN A 25 -8.93 1.98 1.97
CA GLN A 25 -9.70 3.21 2.22
C GLN A 25 -9.67 3.53 3.70
N ASN A 26 -9.52 4.81 4.02
CA ASN A 26 -9.53 5.31 5.39
C ASN A 26 -8.59 4.53 6.34
N VAL A 27 -7.40 4.14 5.85
CA VAL A 27 -6.43 3.36 6.64
C VAL A 27 -5.37 4.27 7.27
N PRO A 28 -4.92 3.98 8.51
CA PRO A 28 -3.87 4.74 9.16
C PRO A 28 -2.56 4.73 8.36
N VAL A 29 -1.92 5.89 8.28
CA VAL A 29 -0.57 6.05 7.71
C VAL A 29 0.43 6.39 8.81
N VAL A 30 1.51 5.62 8.87
CA VAL A 30 2.51 5.71 9.95
C VAL A 30 3.91 5.65 9.33
N ASP A 31 4.88 6.32 9.95
CA ASP A 31 6.29 6.12 9.56
C ASP A 31 6.81 4.75 10.01
N GLN A 32 7.79 4.22 9.29
CA GLN A 32 8.29 2.85 9.51
C GLN A 32 8.91 2.68 10.90
N ASN A 33 9.51 3.72 11.48
CA ASN A 33 10.12 3.64 12.82
C ASN A 33 9.07 3.60 13.94
N CYS A 34 7.85 4.05 13.66
CA CYS A 34 6.75 4.07 14.62
C CYS A 34 5.76 2.91 14.43
N ALA A 35 5.74 2.26 13.27
CA ALA A 35 4.77 1.21 12.91
C ALA A 35 4.52 0.17 14.02
N SER A 36 5.59 -0.41 14.60
CA SER A 36 5.45 -1.39 15.69
C SER A 36 5.03 -0.78 17.03
N LYS A 37 5.36 0.50 17.28
CA LYS A 37 5.07 1.18 18.54
C LYS A 37 3.61 1.60 18.64
N VAL A 38 3.00 1.91 17.50
CA VAL A 38 1.61 2.39 17.42
C VAL A 38 0.68 1.34 16.84
N ALA A 39 1.09 0.08 16.72
CA ALA A 39 0.29 -0.99 16.08
C ALA A 39 -1.11 -1.16 16.70
N ASP A 40 -1.26 -0.92 18.01
CA ASP A 40 -2.55 -1.00 18.70
C ASP A 40 -3.36 0.30 18.65
N ASN A 41 -2.72 1.44 18.39
CA ASN A 41 -3.37 2.74 18.23
C ASN A 41 -2.63 3.62 17.22
N PRO A 42 -2.73 3.32 15.92
CA PRO A 42 -1.96 4.01 14.89
C PRO A 42 -2.43 5.47 14.69
N ASP A 43 -3.66 5.79 15.09
CA ASP A 43 -4.22 7.14 15.02
C ASP A 43 -3.56 8.13 16.01
N ALA A 44 -2.95 7.63 17.08
CA ALA A 44 -2.14 8.45 17.99
C ALA A 44 -0.84 8.97 17.33
N HIS A 45 -0.53 8.52 16.12
CA HIS A 45 0.65 8.94 15.39
C HIS A 45 0.47 10.35 14.79
N THR A 46 1.10 11.34 15.43
CA THR A 46 0.97 12.75 15.03
C THR A 46 1.71 13.07 13.73
N ARG A 47 1.22 14.10 13.03
CA ARG A 47 1.86 14.66 11.82
C ARG A 47 3.28 15.11 12.08
N ASP A 48 3.52 15.74 13.22
CA ASP A 48 4.84 16.24 13.58
C ASP A 48 5.84 15.11 13.79
N CYS A 49 5.40 13.98 14.39
CA CYS A 49 6.21 12.77 14.48
C CYS A 49 6.52 12.18 13.10
N ALA A 50 5.48 12.02 12.28
CA ALA A 50 5.58 11.53 10.91
C ALA A 50 6.58 12.33 10.06
N LEU A 51 6.49 13.67 10.09
CA LEU A 51 7.39 14.55 9.33
C LEU A 51 8.82 14.55 9.86
N LYS A 52 9.03 14.43 11.18
CA LYS A 52 10.38 14.27 11.76
C LYS A 52 11.03 12.95 11.35
N CYS A 53 10.22 11.91 11.14
CA CYS A 53 10.67 10.58 10.75
C CYS A 53 10.54 10.30 9.23
N GLU A 54 10.38 11.34 8.39
CA GLU A 54 10.26 11.24 6.92
C GLU A 54 11.31 10.32 6.29
N LYS A 55 12.55 10.36 6.79
CA LYS A 55 13.66 9.54 6.28
C LYS A 55 13.48 8.03 6.49
N SER A 56 12.65 7.61 7.44
CA SER A 56 12.37 6.18 7.68
C SER A 56 11.41 5.59 6.65
N GLY A 57 10.72 6.44 5.89
CA GLY A 57 9.63 6.02 5.02
C GLY A 57 8.32 5.83 5.78
N PHE A 58 7.26 5.63 5.02
CA PHE A 58 5.88 5.52 5.47
C PHE A 58 5.25 4.24 4.96
N GLY A 59 4.15 3.85 5.58
CA GLY A 59 3.31 2.75 5.16
C GLY A 59 1.93 2.85 5.78
N ILE A 60 1.05 1.94 5.38
CA ILE A 60 -0.27 1.78 6.02
C ILE A 60 -0.26 0.67 7.05
N VAL A 61 -1.08 0.82 8.08
CA VAL A 61 -1.47 -0.28 8.97
C VAL A 61 -2.82 -0.79 8.49
N THR A 62 -2.89 -2.04 8.04
CA THR A 62 -4.12 -2.67 7.58
C THR A 62 -5.02 -3.09 8.76
N GLU A 63 -6.27 -3.46 8.50
CA GLU A 63 -7.22 -3.91 9.54
C GLU A 63 -6.73 -5.14 10.31
N ASP A 64 -6.00 -6.02 9.62
CA ASP A 64 -5.29 -7.19 10.13
C ASP A 64 -3.94 -6.84 10.79
N LYS A 65 -3.72 -5.56 11.13
CA LYS A 65 -2.53 -5.02 11.80
C LYS A 65 -1.22 -5.27 11.05
N GLN A 66 -1.26 -5.53 9.74
CA GLN A 66 -0.06 -5.65 8.92
C GLN A 66 0.42 -4.26 8.51
N PHE A 67 1.74 -4.08 8.49
CA PHE A 67 2.35 -2.85 7.99
C PHE A 67 2.83 -3.05 6.56
N LEU A 68 2.24 -2.30 5.61
CA LEU A 68 2.65 -2.30 4.21
C LEU A 68 3.42 -1.02 3.91
N LYS A 69 4.72 -1.14 3.64
CA LYS A 69 5.62 -0.04 3.33
C LYS A 69 5.27 0.56 1.98
N PHE A 70 5.32 1.87 1.84
CA PHE A 70 5.26 2.49 0.53
C PHE A 70 6.58 2.36 -0.20
N ASP A 71 6.50 2.28 -1.52
CA ASP A 71 7.64 2.46 -2.40
C ASP A 71 8.14 3.93 -2.41
N ALA A 72 9.26 4.19 -3.08
CA ALA A 72 9.84 5.54 -3.13
C ALA A 72 8.87 6.59 -3.70
N ALA A 73 8.06 6.21 -4.71
CA ALA A 73 7.07 7.10 -5.29
C ALA A 73 5.93 7.40 -4.32
N GLY A 74 5.41 6.38 -3.62
CA GLY A 74 4.40 6.55 -2.57
C GLY A 74 4.87 7.45 -1.43
N ASN A 75 6.10 7.24 -0.95
CA ASN A 75 6.73 8.08 0.07
C ASN A 75 6.79 9.55 -0.36
N ALA A 76 7.24 9.82 -1.59
CA ALA A 76 7.29 11.19 -2.10
C ALA A 76 5.91 11.84 -2.23
N LYS A 77 4.85 11.06 -2.52
CA LYS A 77 3.46 11.56 -2.59
C LYS A 77 2.92 11.89 -1.19
N ILE A 78 3.02 10.96 -0.23
CA ILE A 78 2.46 11.16 1.11
C ILE A 78 3.14 12.30 1.87
N VAL A 79 4.45 12.47 1.72
CA VAL A 79 5.18 13.61 2.31
C VAL A 79 4.60 14.94 1.85
N LYS A 80 4.25 15.07 0.57
CA LYS A 80 3.65 16.29 0.03
C LYS A 80 2.27 16.56 0.63
N GLU A 81 1.46 15.51 0.80
CA GLU A 81 0.14 15.62 1.42
C GLU A 81 0.25 15.99 2.91
N LEU A 82 1.12 15.31 3.67
CA LEU A 82 1.37 15.62 5.08
C LEU A 82 1.85 17.07 5.27
N LYS A 83 2.78 17.55 4.44
CA LYS A 83 3.27 18.94 4.51
C LYS A 83 2.18 19.99 4.21
N LYS A 84 1.16 19.63 3.43
CA LYS A 84 0.03 20.52 3.10
C LYS A 84 -1.13 20.40 4.10
N SER A 85 -1.24 19.26 4.77
CA SER A 85 -2.33 18.99 5.70
C SER A 85 -2.30 19.89 6.92
N LYS A 86 -3.48 20.16 7.48
CA LYS A 86 -3.65 20.83 8.78
C LYS A 86 -3.95 19.85 9.91
N GLU A 87 -4.19 18.57 9.58
CA GLU A 87 -4.45 17.54 10.56
C GLU A 87 -3.23 17.31 11.44
N THR A 88 -3.44 17.22 12.75
CA THR A 88 -2.37 17.08 13.74
C THR A 88 -2.08 15.62 14.08
N ASP A 89 -3.09 14.75 13.98
CA ASP A 89 -3.10 13.33 14.32
C ASP A 89 -4.16 12.61 13.48
N HIS A 90 -4.50 11.35 13.81
CA HIS A 90 -5.46 10.52 13.05
C HIS A 90 -5.17 10.52 11.54
N LEU A 91 -3.88 10.42 11.19
CA LEU A 91 -3.43 10.47 9.80
C LEU A 91 -3.93 9.24 9.07
N ARG A 92 -4.91 9.44 8.18
CA ARG A 92 -5.52 8.36 7.40
C ARG A 92 -5.49 8.68 5.91
N VAL A 93 -5.40 7.62 5.11
CA VAL A 93 -5.28 7.74 3.66
C VAL A 93 -6.23 6.81 2.93
N ASP A 94 -6.65 7.26 1.76
CA ASP A 94 -7.09 6.38 0.68
C ASP A 94 -5.89 6.11 -0.24
N VAL A 95 -5.50 4.84 -0.36
CA VAL A 95 -4.34 4.44 -1.17
C VAL A 95 -4.67 3.27 -2.08
N LYS A 96 -4.16 3.34 -3.31
CA LYS A 96 -4.22 2.25 -4.30
C LYS A 96 -2.83 1.87 -4.73
N GLY A 97 -2.63 0.59 -5.01
CA GLY A 97 -1.34 0.08 -5.45
C GLY A 97 -1.27 -1.43 -5.51
N ASP A 98 -0.15 -1.93 -6.01
CA ASP A 98 0.14 -3.35 -6.08
C ASP A 98 0.96 -3.76 -4.85
N VAL A 99 0.53 -4.83 -4.17
CA VAL A 99 1.26 -5.38 -3.03
C VAL A 99 2.28 -6.38 -3.53
N ASP A 100 3.55 -6.14 -3.22
CA ASP A 100 4.70 -6.98 -3.54
C ASP A 100 5.45 -7.29 -2.23
N GLY A 101 5.17 -8.46 -1.64
CA GLY A 101 5.64 -8.80 -0.30
C GLY A 101 5.10 -7.86 0.77
N ASP A 102 5.99 -7.14 1.45
CA ASP A 102 5.68 -6.13 2.47
C ASP A 102 5.62 -4.70 1.91
N THR A 103 5.75 -4.54 0.60
CA THR A 103 5.80 -3.24 -0.08
C THR A 103 4.55 -3.01 -0.93
N LEU A 104 3.88 -1.89 -0.71
CA LEU A 104 2.81 -1.34 -1.54
C LEU A 104 3.41 -0.39 -2.57
N LYS A 105 3.37 -0.78 -3.84
CA LYS A 105 3.74 0.07 -4.98
C LYS A 105 2.60 1.06 -5.24
N VAL A 106 2.74 2.30 -4.78
CA VAL A 106 1.63 3.25 -4.69
C VAL A 106 1.31 3.87 -6.06
N SER A 107 0.16 3.51 -6.61
CA SER A 107 -0.40 4.13 -7.82
C SER A 107 -1.08 5.47 -7.50
N SER A 108 -1.89 5.51 -6.44
CA SER A 108 -2.58 6.72 -5.98
C SER A 108 -2.61 6.79 -4.45
N ILE A 109 -2.50 7.98 -3.89
CA ILE A 109 -2.64 8.23 -2.45
C ILE A 109 -3.28 9.59 -2.21
N LYS A 110 -4.19 9.65 -1.25
CA LYS A 110 -4.85 10.87 -0.78
C LYS A 110 -4.92 10.81 0.75
N LEU A 111 -4.40 11.85 1.40
CA LEU A 111 -4.63 12.05 2.83
C LEU A 111 -6.07 12.57 3.03
N LEU A 112 -6.75 12.02 4.04
CA LEU A 112 -8.12 12.37 4.39
C LEU A 112 -8.19 13.62 5.27
#